data_AF-A0AAU6GQK7-F1
#
_entry.id   AF-A0AAU6GQK7-F1
#
_cell.length_a   1.000
_cell.length_b   1.000
_cell.length_c   1.000
_cell.angle_alpha   90.00
_cell.angle_beta   90.00
_cell.angle_gamma   90.00
#
_symmetry.space_group_name_H-M   'P 1'
#
loop_
_entity.id
_entity.type
_entity.pdbx_description
1 polymer ?
#
loop_
_entity_poly.entity_id
_entity_poly.type
_entity_poly.pdbx_seq_one_letter_code
_entity_poly.pdbx_strand_id
1 'polypeptide(L)'
;MTGPASAPRRRLKRWLLAALLPVLAAGCCALPLMSAMNALTAVAAAGSASALGIGDESGSAVDIPPRMLTAYKKAATGIAGQVPRCKGMTWPVLAGIAKVESNHAAGRSISAAGDIRPKIYGVLLNGSGSGGNTTSFPDTDGGKWDGTASGERAVGPFQFLPSTWESTGRDGNRDGVRDPHNADDAALGAAVYLCGHGRKLTDVAQLRSAILQYNHSGTYADTVLGWISRYRSGAPGNLSGSVATVVNAALAERGAPYSWGGGTTRGRSFGICCAPSGKSGVSVFGFDCSGLTLYAFAKGGIRLPHNADAQAAFGRRIPASLGQDALKAGDLVFFADGSGVIYHVGIALGNGTMVNAPRPGTVVRVDPIGAMSGYAGGARLL
;
A
#
# COMPACT_ATOMS: atom_id res chain seq x y z
N MET A 1 47.70 55.78 1.57
CA MET A 1 47.09 56.85 2.40
C MET A 1 45.70 56.35 2.78
N THR A 2 45.28 56.24 4.04
CA THR A 2 45.95 56.42 5.34
C THR A 2 45.63 55.20 6.24
N GLY A 3 46.48 54.88 7.21
CA GLY A 3 46.14 54.01 8.35
C GLY A 3 46.11 54.83 9.63
N PRO A 4 46.49 54.28 10.81
CA PRO A 4 46.71 52.85 11.13
C PRO A 4 46.17 52.45 12.54
N ALA A 5 46.44 51.20 12.97
CA ALA A 5 46.78 50.81 14.37
C ALA A 5 45.76 51.04 15.52
N SER A 6 45.84 50.39 16.68
CA SER A 6 46.40 49.08 17.08
C SER A 6 45.80 48.66 18.45
N ALA A 7 46.02 47.42 18.88
CA ALA A 7 45.56 46.87 20.18
C ALA A 7 46.64 47.04 21.28
N PRO A 8 46.68 46.26 22.39
CA PRO A 8 45.63 45.67 23.27
C PRO A 8 45.87 46.03 24.77
N ARG A 9 45.09 45.49 25.73
CA ARG A 9 45.63 44.79 26.96
C ARG A 9 44.59 44.20 27.93
N ARG A 10 45.08 43.24 28.73
CA ARG A 10 44.40 42.40 29.74
C ARG A 10 44.00 43.18 31.02
N ARG A 11 43.03 42.65 31.79
CA ARG A 11 43.26 42.03 33.13
C ARG A 11 41.96 41.46 33.78
N LEU A 12 42.13 40.48 34.68
CA LEU A 12 41.09 39.94 35.56
C LEU A 12 40.91 40.84 36.81
N LYS A 13 39.75 40.73 37.47
CA LYS A 13 39.67 40.77 38.96
C LYS A 13 38.41 40.06 39.47
N ARG A 14 38.57 39.19 40.48
CA ARG A 14 37.51 38.73 41.39
C ARG A 14 37.35 39.74 42.53
N TRP A 15 36.15 39.84 43.09
CA TRP A 15 35.91 40.26 44.47
C TRP A 15 34.82 39.38 45.12
N LEU A 16 34.67 39.49 46.43
CA LEU A 16 34.03 38.50 47.31
C LEU A 16 33.43 39.22 48.54
N LEU A 17 32.44 38.60 49.19
CA LEU A 17 31.90 38.91 50.54
C LEU A 17 31.12 40.25 50.65
N ALA A 18 30.17 40.44 51.59
CA ALA A 18 29.35 39.52 52.41
C ALA A 18 28.25 40.31 53.17
N ALA A 19 27.47 39.58 53.99
CA ALA A 19 26.67 40.07 55.14
C ALA A 19 25.33 40.79 54.85
N LEU A 20 24.31 40.76 55.72
CA LEU A 20 24.22 40.18 57.08
C LEU A 20 22.82 39.56 57.34
N LEU A 21 22.77 38.57 58.24
CA LEU A 21 21.57 37.90 58.81
C LEU A 21 21.12 38.67 60.09
N PRO A 22 19.94 38.43 60.74
CA PRO A 22 19.77 37.22 61.58
C PRO A 22 18.33 36.72 61.94
N VAL A 23 18.25 35.49 62.50
CA VAL A 23 17.41 35.06 63.68
C VAL A 23 15.86 35.07 63.56
N LEU A 24 15.03 34.10 64.01
CA LEU A 24 15.05 32.71 64.57
C LEU A 24 13.55 32.22 64.57
N ALA A 25 13.07 31.00 64.84
CA ALA A 25 13.52 29.61 65.07
C ALA A 25 12.26 28.68 64.85
N ALA A 26 12.03 27.44 65.34
CA ALA A 26 12.77 26.47 66.18
C ALA A 26 12.25 25.03 65.97
N GLY A 27 13.14 24.02 66.04
CA GLY A 27 12.80 22.61 66.34
C GLY A 27 12.17 21.76 65.20
N CYS A 28 12.27 20.43 65.22
CA CYS A 28 13.20 19.54 65.95
C CYS A 28 13.25 18.14 65.27
N CYS A 29 14.28 17.33 65.57
CA CYS A 29 14.45 15.86 65.37
C CYS A 29 13.73 15.15 64.18
N ALA A 30 14.42 14.65 63.15
CA ALA A 30 15.26 13.43 63.09
C ALA A 30 14.52 12.18 62.51
N LEU A 31 15.20 11.47 61.61
CA LEU A 31 14.86 10.13 61.06
C LEU A 31 15.71 9.08 61.80
N PRO A 32 15.29 7.80 61.97
CA PRO A 32 15.35 6.80 60.87
C PRO A 32 14.38 5.58 60.97
N LEU A 33 14.66 4.55 60.16
CA LEU A 33 14.28 3.12 60.22
C LEU A 33 13.08 2.61 59.38
N MET A 34 13.16 1.31 59.05
CA MET A 34 12.37 0.61 58.03
C MET A 34 11.60 -0.59 58.63
N SER A 35 10.33 -0.74 58.27
CA SER A 35 9.58 -2.01 58.12
C SER A 35 8.21 -1.66 57.49
N ALA A 36 7.89 -2.02 56.25
CA ALA A 36 7.69 -3.36 55.68
C ALA A 36 6.34 -4.01 56.07
N MET A 37 5.36 -3.95 55.17
CA MET A 37 4.55 -5.09 54.67
C MET A 37 3.61 -4.64 53.52
N ASN A 38 3.12 -5.60 52.71
CA ASN A 38 2.49 -5.36 51.40
C ASN A 38 0.97 -5.10 51.45
N ALA A 39 0.47 -4.28 50.51
CA ALA A 39 -0.78 -4.57 49.76
C ALA A 39 -0.91 -3.76 48.43
N LEU A 40 -1.04 -4.49 47.32
CA LEU A 40 -1.62 -4.17 46.00
C LEU A 40 -1.65 -2.72 45.42
N THR A 41 -0.91 -2.57 44.31
CA THR A 41 -1.33 -1.99 43.00
C THR A 41 -2.42 -0.89 42.98
N ALA A 42 -2.13 0.40 42.70
CA ALA A 42 -1.47 1.03 41.53
C ALA A 42 -2.41 1.43 40.38
N VAL A 43 -2.67 2.75 40.26
CA VAL A 43 -2.87 3.47 38.99
C VAL A 43 -2.01 4.75 39.08
N ALA A 44 -1.03 4.90 38.20
CA ALA A 44 -0.18 6.09 38.15
C ALA A 44 -0.78 7.13 37.20
N ALA A 45 -1.08 8.33 37.70
CA ALA A 45 -1.53 9.45 36.87
C ALA A 45 -0.32 10.18 36.27
N ALA A 46 -0.32 10.38 34.95
CA ALA A 46 0.72 11.13 34.24
C ALA A 46 0.14 11.91 33.06
N GLY A 47 -0.31 13.13 33.33
CA GLY A 47 -0.38 14.21 32.35
C GLY A 47 0.73 15.23 32.64
N SER A 48 1.18 16.09 31.72
CA SER A 48 0.81 16.23 30.31
C SER A 48 1.98 16.86 29.54
N ALA A 49 2.23 16.45 28.31
CA ALA A 49 3.23 17.07 27.43
C ALA A 49 2.71 17.15 25.98
N SER A 50 1.92 18.19 25.69
CA SER A 50 1.29 18.39 24.38
C SER A 50 2.30 18.87 23.33
N ALA A 51 2.84 17.96 22.54
CA ALA A 51 3.70 18.27 21.39
C ALA A 51 3.26 17.50 20.13
N LEU A 52 2.80 18.24 19.12
CA LEU A 52 2.62 17.81 17.73
C LEU A 52 2.01 16.41 17.52
N GLY A 53 0.68 16.31 17.66
CA GLY A 53 -0.07 15.09 17.34
C GLY A 53 -0.05 14.76 15.84
N ILE A 54 0.98 14.02 15.40
CA ILE A 54 0.93 13.25 14.15
C ILE A 54 0.03 12.04 14.43
N GLY A 55 -1.19 12.06 13.91
CA GLY A 55 -2.13 10.94 14.01
C GLY A 55 -1.56 9.70 13.34
N ASP A 56 -1.63 8.55 14.01
CA ASP A 56 -1.09 7.29 13.51
C ASP A 56 -1.99 6.68 12.43
N GLU A 57 -1.86 7.16 11.18
CA GLU A 57 -2.44 6.48 10.01
C GLU A 57 -1.63 5.24 9.62
N SER A 58 -1.54 4.28 10.55
CA SER A 58 -0.93 2.95 10.39
C SER A 58 -1.78 2.00 9.52
N GLY A 59 -2.31 2.49 8.40
CA GLY A 59 -3.05 1.71 7.42
C GLY A 59 -2.21 0.54 6.89
N SER A 60 -2.41 -0.64 7.47
CA SER A 60 -1.56 -1.81 7.28
C SER A 60 -1.89 -2.51 5.97
N ALA A 61 -1.10 -2.26 4.93
CA ALA A 61 -1.07 -3.13 3.77
C ALA A 61 -0.46 -4.48 4.19
N VAL A 62 -1.32 -5.50 4.31
CA VAL A 62 -1.04 -6.80 4.97
C VAL A 62 0.22 -7.52 4.45
N ASP A 63 0.63 -7.23 3.22
CA ASP A 63 1.80 -7.81 2.55
C ASP A 63 2.97 -6.85 2.30
N ILE A 64 3.00 -5.68 2.97
CA ILE A 64 4.11 -4.71 2.94
C ILE A 64 4.74 -4.59 4.35
N PRO A 65 6.05 -4.80 4.52
CA PRO A 65 6.73 -4.53 5.79
C PRO A 65 6.51 -3.06 6.22
N PRO A 66 6.10 -2.77 7.48
CA PRO A 66 5.71 -1.42 7.89
C PRO A 66 6.76 -0.34 7.60
N ARG A 67 8.06 -0.66 7.75
CA ARG A 67 9.15 0.28 7.45
C ARG A 67 9.27 0.63 5.95
N MET A 68 8.96 -0.31 5.05
CA MET A 68 8.87 -0.03 3.61
C MET A 68 7.66 0.84 3.28
N LEU A 69 6.51 0.60 3.92
CA LEU A 69 5.33 1.44 3.74
C LEU A 69 5.58 2.89 4.20
N THR A 70 6.28 3.07 5.33
CA THR A 70 6.75 4.39 5.78
C THR A 70 7.64 5.05 4.73
N ALA A 71 8.57 4.32 4.12
CA ALA A 71 9.43 4.81 3.05
C ALA A 71 8.62 5.24 1.81
N TYR A 72 7.66 4.43 1.36
CA TYR A 72 6.80 4.76 0.21
C TYR A 72 5.93 5.99 0.48
N LYS A 73 5.36 6.13 1.68
CA LYS A 73 4.59 7.32 2.08
C LYS A 73 5.49 8.56 2.07
N LYS A 74 6.65 8.50 2.73
CA LYS A 74 7.64 9.58 2.83
C LYS A 74 8.17 10.02 1.46
N ALA A 75 8.51 9.09 0.58
CA ALA A 75 8.95 9.39 -0.78
C ALA A 75 7.83 10.02 -1.63
N ALA A 76 6.60 9.50 -1.54
CA ALA A 76 5.47 10.03 -2.28
C ALA A 76 5.05 11.45 -1.84
N THR A 77 5.25 11.82 -0.57
CA THR A 77 5.06 13.22 -0.12
C THR A 77 6.25 14.10 -0.46
N GLY A 78 7.49 13.60 -0.34
CA GLY A 78 8.73 14.34 -0.57
C GLY A 78 9.02 14.68 -2.04
N ILE A 79 8.47 13.91 -2.99
CA ILE A 79 8.74 14.04 -4.43
C ILE A 79 8.52 15.46 -5.00
N ALA A 80 7.61 16.25 -4.43
CA ALA A 80 7.35 17.62 -4.88
C ALA A 80 8.57 18.55 -4.71
N GLY A 81 9.47 18.25 -3.76
CA GLY A 81 10.74 18.97 -3.59
C GLY A 81 11.88 18.48 -4.49
N GLN A 82 11.69 17.37 -5.22
CA GLN A 82 12.69 16.79 -6.13
C GLN A 82 12.29 16.97 -7.60
N VAL A 83 11.00 16.78 -7.93
CA VAL A 83 10.43 16.96 -9.27
C VAL A 83 9.10 17.74 -9.17
N PRO A 84 9.13 19.08 -8.99
CA PRO A 84 7.93 19.90 -8.72
C PRO A 84 6.82 19.79 -9.78
N ARG A 85 7.18 19.47 -11.03
CA ARG A 85 6.24 19.27 -12.14
C ARG A 85 5.46 17.95 -12.06
N CYS A 86 5.98 16.94 -11.34
CA CYS A 86 5.32 15.64 -11.23
C CYS A 86 3.98 15.73 -10.49
N LYS A 87 2.99 14.94 -10.91
CA LYS A 87 1.65 14.83 -10.29
C LYS A 87 1.24 13.37 -10.24
N GLY A 88 0.40 12.97 -9.27
CA GLY A 88 -0.13 11.61 -9.16
C GLY A 88 0.82 10.55 -8.58
N MET A 89 2.06 10.92 -8.24
CA MET A 89 2.92 10.07 -7.41
C MET A 89 2.23 9.82 -6.06
N THR A 90 2.14 8.56 -5.67
CA THR A 90 1.40 8.09 -4.49
C THR A 90 2.07 6.81 -3.98
N TRP A 91 1.98 6.50 -2.67
CA TRP A 91 2.62 5.30 -2.11
C TRP A 91 2.23 3.98 -2.82
N PRO A 92 1.00 3.77 -3.35
CA PRO A 92 0.67 2.59 -4.14
C PRO A 92 1.48 2.43 -5.43
N VAL A 93 1.95 3.53 -6.05
CA VAL A 93 2.77 3.49 -7.26
C VAL A 93 4.15 2.90 -6.95
N LEU A 94 4.77 3.36 -5.86
CA LEU A 94 6.04 2.84 -5.36
C LEU A 94 5.92 1.39 -4.86
N ALA A 95 4.84 1.08 -4.14
CA ALA A 95 4.53 -0.28 -3.72
C ALA A 95 4.33 -1.22 -4.91
N GLY A 96 3.66 -0.80 -5.98
CA GLY A 96 3.42 -1.62 -7.16
C GLY A 96 4.70 -2.09 -7.86
N ILE A 97 5.71 -1.21 -7.97
CA ILE A 97 7.04 -1.58 -8.48
C ILE A 97 7.74 -2.53 -7.49
N ALA A 98 7.97 -2.10 -6.24
CA ALA A 98 8.73 -2.87 -5.26
C ALA A 98 8.12 -4.24 -4.93
N LYS A 99 6.82 -4.43 -5.18
CA LYS A 99 6.16 -5.74 -5.09
C LYS A 99 6.69 -6.73 -6.13
N VAL A 100 6.88 -6.27 -7.36
CA VAL A 100 7.41 -7.08 -8.47
C VAL A 100 8.92 -7.25 -8.33
N GLU A 101 9.64 -6.19 -7.96
CA GLU A 101 11.12 -6.21 -7.89
C GLU A 101 11.69 -7.00 -6.72
N SER A 102 11.06 -6.95 -5.54
CA SER A 102 11.64 -7.56 -4.32
C SER A 102 10.61 -8.12 -3.34
N ASN A 103 9.33 -8.17 -3.71
CA ASN A 103 8.22 -8.39 -2.79
C ASN A 103 8.32 -7.50 -1.53
N HIS A 104 8.63 -6.21 -1.73
CA HIS A 104 8.89 -5.22 -0.67
C HIS A 104 10.02 -5.59 0.31
N ALA A 105 11.12 -6.16 -0.17
CA ALA A 105 12.19 -6.69 0.68
C ALA A 105 11.72 -7.74 1.70
N ALA A 106 10.71 -8.54 1.38
CA ALA A 106 10.24 -9.62 2.25
C ALA A 106 11.38 -10.59 2.62
N GLY A 107 11.43 -11.02 3.88
CA GLY A 107 12.53 -11.86 4.39
C GLY A 107 13.86 -11.11 4.58
N ARG A 108 13.82 -9.78 4.75
CA ARG A 108 14.96 -8.95 5.15
C ARG A 108 14.67 -8.20 6.44
N SER A 109 15.73 -7.95 7.21
CA SER A 109 15.69 -6.98 8.31
C SER A 109 15.81 -5.58 7.74
N ILE A 110 15.08 -4.62 8.30
CA ILE A 110 15.09 -3.22 7.86
C ILE A 110 15.26 -2.34 9.08
N SER A 111 16.33 -1.54 9.13
CA SER A 111 16.62 -0.68 10.29
C SER A 111 15.60 0.47 10.42
N ALA A 112 15.57 1.15 11.56
CA ALA A 112 14.80 2.38 11.72
C ALA A 112 15.26 3.47 10.72
N ALA A 113 16.56 3.60 10.48
CA ALA A 113 17.14 4.48 9.46
C ALA A 113 16.83 4.05 8.02
N GLY A 114 16.39 2.80 7.81
CA GLY A 114 15.91 2.25 6.54
C GLY A 114 16.78 1.14 5.95
N ASP A 115 17.90 0.78 6.57
CA ASP A 115 18.93 -0.08 5.98
C ASP A 115 18.46 -1.54 5.87
N ILE A 116 18.51 -2.10 4.66
CA ILE A 116 18.01 -3.45 4.37
C ILE A 116 19.17 -4.45 4.47
N ARG A 117 19.00 -5.48 5.31
CA ARG A 117 20.02 -6.51 5.57
C ARG A 117 19.44 -7.94 5.49
N PRO A 118 20.15 -8.89 4.85
CA PRO A 118 21.27 -8.66 3.93
C PRO A 118 20.86 -7.83 2.69
N LYS A 119 21.85 -7.25 2.00
CA LYS A 119 21.65 -6.47 0.77
C LYS A 119 20.86 -7.27 -0.27
N ILE A 120 20.11 -6.58 -1.14
CA ILE A 120 19.30 -7.19 -2.19
C ILE A 120 20.03 -7.02 -3.53
N TYR A 121 20.37 -8.15 -4.14
CA TYR A 121 21.08 -8.23 -5.42
C TYR A 121 20.30 -9.11 -6.39
N GLY A 122 20.16 -8.66 -7.62
CA GLY A 122 19.63 -9.43 -8.73
C GLY A 122 20.64 -10.44 -9.28
N VAL A 123 20.23 -11.13 -10.35
CA VAL A 123 21.14 -11.97 -11.16
C VAL A 123 22.20 -11.11 -11.83
N LEU A 124 23.39 -11.68 -12.08
CA LEU A 124 24.43 -11.04 -12.86
C LEU A 124 23.97 -10.94 -14.32
N LEU A 125 23.90 -9.73 -14.87
CA LEU A 125 23.37 -9.46 -16.20
C LEU A 125 24.42 -9.71 -17.28
N ASN A 126 24.86 -10.97 -17.39
CA ASN A 126 25.89 -11.44 -18.32
C ASN A 126 25.36 -12.04 -19.65
N GLY A 127 24.07 -11.91 -19.97
CA GLY A 127 23.49 -12.47 -21.20
C GLY A 127 23.22 -13.98 -21.19
N SER A 128 23.29 -14.65 -20.04
CA SER A 128 23.15 -16.13 -19.91
C SER A 128 21.73 -16.70 -20.08
N GLY A 129 20.73 -15.87 -20.38
CA GLY A 129 19.31 -16.24 -20.48
C GLY A 129 18.61 -16.48 -19.14
N SER A 130 19.35 -16.78 -18.06
CA SER A 130 18.80 -17.08 -16.73
C SER A 130 17.96 -15.92 -16.19
N GLY A 131 16.69 -16.19 -15.86
CA GLY A 131 15.75 -15.15 -15.38
C GLY A 131 15.35 -14.11 -16.44
N GLY A 132 15.57 -14.36 -17.74
CA GLY A 132 15.31 -13.40 -18.83
C GLY A 132 16.52 -12.51 -19.17
N ASN A 133 17.68 -12.78 -18.58
CA ASN A 133 18.97 -12.12 -18.83
C ASN A 133 19.52 -12.42 -20.24
N THR A 134 18.88 -11.95 -21.31
CA THR A 134 19.33 -12.19 -22.71
C THR A 134 20.33 -11.17 -23.24
N THR A 135 20.69 -10.17 -22.43
CA THR A 135 21.57 -9.06 -22.81
C THR A 135 22.65 -8.90 -21.74
N SER A 136 23.91 -8.82 -22.16
CA SER A 136 25.02 -8.56 -21.25
C SER A 136 25.15 -7.05 -20.99
N PHE A 137 25.25 -6.66 -19.71
CA PHE A 137 25.48 -5.30 -19.26
C PHE A 137 26.85 -5.24 -18.56
N PRO A 138 27.79 -4.40 -19.04
CA PRO A 138 29.07 -4.20 -18.36
C PRO A 138 28.88 -3.52 -17.00
N ASP A 139 29.85 -3.71 -16.11
CA ASP A 139 29.97 -2.95 -14.85
C ASP A 139 29.99 -1.43 -15.15
N THR A 140 29.26 -0.66 -14.35
CA THR A 140 29.21 0.80 -14.45
C THR A 140 29.67 1.54 -13.20
N ASP A 141 29.97 0.86 -12.09
CA ASP A 141 30.28 1.49 -10.80
C ASP A 141 31.51 0.94 -10.05
N GLY A 142 32.16 -0.11 -10.56
CA GLY A 142 33.31 -0.78 -9.95
C GLY A 142 32.94 -1.83 -8.89
N GLY A 143 31.69 -2.31 -8.89
CA GLY A 143 31.12 -3.16 -7.83
C GLY A 143 30.74 -2.42 -6.56
N LYS A 144 30.61 -1.09 -6.61
CA LYS A 144 30.39 -0.16 -5.48
C LYS A 144 29.03 -0.38 -4.81
N TRP A 145 27.95 -0.50 -5.59
CA TRP A 145 26.61 -0.76 -5.07
C TRP A 145 26.26 -2.24 -5.06
N ASP A 146 26.70 -2.97 -6.09
CA ASP A 146 26.25 -4.33 -6.40
C ASP A 146 27.19 -5.47 -5.91
N GLY A 147 28.45 -5.13 -5.60
CA GLY A 147 29.47 -6.05 -5.11
C GLY A 147 30.31 -6.78 -6.17
N THR A 148 30.24 -6.42 -7.47
CA THR A 148 31.03 -7.10 -8.51
C THR A 148 31.47 -6.21 -9.68
N ALA A 149 32.79 -6.16 -9.93
CA ALA A 149 33.37 -5.53 -11.11
C ALA A 149 33.40 -6.46 -12.35
N SER A 150 32.40 -7.35 -12.51
CA SER A 150 32.38 -8.41 -13.53
C SER A 150 31.14 -8.37 -14.44
N GLY A 151 30.41 -7.26 -14.43
CA GLY A 151 29.11 -7.09 -15.08
C GLY A 151 28.06 -6.63 -14.08
N GLU A 152 27.00 -6.02 -14.57
CA GLU A 152 25.99 -5.31 -13.76
C GLU A 152 25.03 -6.28 -13.02
N ARG A 153 24.59 -5.91 -11.80
CA ARG A 153 23.41 -6.48 -11.14
C ARG A 153 22.43 -5.39 -10.70
N ALA A 154 21.16 -5.75 -10.67
CA ALA A 154 20.13 -4.93 -10.08
C ALA A 154 20.27 -4.85 -8.53
N VAL A 155 20.18 -3.66 -7.95
CA VAL A 155 20.40 -3.40 -6.51
C VAL A 155 19.16 -2.90 -5.78
N GLY A 156 19.03 -3.30 -4.52
CA GLY A 156 18.04 -2.74 -3.58
C GLY A 156 16.62 -3.29 -3.74
N PRO A 157 15.66 -2.80 -2.94
CA PRO A 157 14.26 -3.24 -2.95
C PRO A 157 13.50 -2.82 -4.21
N PHE A 158 14.12 -1.99 -5.04
CA PHE A 158 13.62 -1.44 -6.29
C PHE A 158 14.42 -1.94 -7.52
N GLN A 159 15.43 -2.79 -7.33
CA GLN A 159 16.20 -3.43 -8.40
C GLN A 159 16.71 -2.46 -9.48
N PHE A 160 17.33 -1.35 -9.05
CA PHE A 160 18.00 -0.42 -9.97
C PHE A 160 19.24 -1.04 -10.58
N LEU A 161 19.53 -0.77 -11.85
CA LEU A 161 20.92 -0.84 -12.32
C LEU A 161 21.72 0.31 -11.66
N PRO A 162 22.94 0.08 -11.14
CA PRO A 162 23.85 1.13 -10.66
C PRO A 162 23.91 2.39 -11.52
N SER A 163 24.06 2.26 -12.84
CA SER A 163 23.97 3.37 -13.81
C SER A 163 22.67 4.19 -13.75
N THR A 164 21.53 3.55 -13.46
CA THR A 164 20.24 4.24 -13.21
C THR A 164 20.20 4.87 -11.83
N TRP A 165 20.79 4.22 -10.82
CA TRP A 165 20.90 4.75 -9.47
C TRP A 165 21.74 6.02 -9.40
N GLU A 166 22.85 6.13 -10.13
CA GLU A 166 23.72 7.32 -10.09
C GLU A 166 22.98 8.62 -10.49
N SER A 167 22.04 8.54 -11.44
CA SER A 167 21.24 9.69 -11.87
C SER A 167 19.99 9.93 -11.02
N THR A 168 19.30 8.85 -10.62
CA THR A 168 17.98 8.92 -9.97
C THR A 168 18.04 8.92 -8.44
N GLY A 169 19.07 8.31 -7.85
CA GLY A 169 19.22 8.10 -6.41
C GLY A 169 19.27 9.39 -5.60
N ARG A 170 18.59 9.39 -4.46
CA ARG A 170 18.44 10.54 -3.57
C ARG A 170 18.61 10.10 -2.12
N ASP A 171 19.17 11.00 -1.33
CA ASP A 171 19.18 10.93 0.13
C ASP A 171 17.74 11.13 0.62
N GLY A 172 17.11 10.03 1.01
CA GLY A 172 15.73 9.96 1.46
C GLY A 172 15.63 9.97 2.99
N ASN A 173 16.60 9.39 3.70
CA ASN A 173 16.62 9.39 5.16
C ASN A 173 17.16 10.73 5.75
N ARG A 174 18.02 11.45 5.02
CA ARG A 174 18.80 12.65 5.39
C ARG A 174 20.01 12.40 6.28
N ASP A 175 20.71 11.29 6.08
CA ASP A 175 22.00 11.00 6.74
C ASP A 175 23.24 11.47 5.94
N GLY A 176 23.06 11.93 4.70
CA GLY A 176 24.12 12.39 3.81
C GLY A 176 24.64 11.35 2.80
N VAL A 177 24.17 10.10 2.88
CA VAL A 177 24.48 9.00 1.95
C VAL A 177 23.37 8.88 0.89
N ARG A 178 23.57 8.01 -0.12
CA ARG A 178 22.55 7.62 -1.11
C ARG A 178 22.66 6.12 -1.39
N ASP A 179 22.26 5.28 -0.44
CA ASP A 179 22.42 3.82 -0.54
C ASP A 179 21.18 3.20 -1.23
N PRO A 180 21.30 2.50 -2.39
CA PRO A 180 20.16 1.82 -3.01
C PRO A 180 19.62 0.67 -2.15
N HIS A 181 20.36 0.25 -1.11
CA HIS A 181 19.93 -0.73 -0.11
C HIS A 181 19.31 -0.09 1.14
N ASN A 182 19.14 1.25 1.19
CA ASN A 182 18.29 1.91 2.18
C ASN A 182 16.85 2.10 1.62
N ALA A 183 15.85 1.81 2.44
CA ALA A 183 14.44 1.86 2.07
C ALA A 183 13.94 3.25 1.67
N ASP A 184 14.34 4.31 2.39
CA ASP A 184 13.87 5.68 2.12
C ASP A 184 14.50 6.24 0.85
N ASP A 185 15.81 6.04 0.70
CA ASP A 185 16.60 6.45 -0.46
C ASP A 185 16.07 5.79 -1.73
N ALA A 186 15.95 4.45 -1.73
CA ALA A 186 15.51 3.69 -2.88
C ALA A 186 14.06 4.05 -3.27
N ALA A 187 13.18 4.30 -2.30
CA ALA A 187 11.83 4.77 -2.55
C ALA A 187 11.79 6.19 -3.16
N LEU A 188 12.66 7.10 -2.71
CA LEU A 188 12.73 8.46 -3.26
C LEU A 188 13.38 8.48 -4.65
N GLY A 189 14.41 7.66 -4.89
CA GLY A 189 14.99 7.46 -6.22
C GLY A 189 13.99 6.88 -7.22
N ALA A 190 13.19 5.89 -6.80
CA ALA A 190 12.12 5.33 -7.62
C ALA A 190 11.04 6.37 -7.94
N ALA A 191 10.71 7.22 -6.96
CA ALA A 191 9.79 8.32 -7.18
C ALA A 191 10.31 9.32 -8.22
N VAL A 192 11.60 9.70 -8.14
CA VAL A 192 12.27 10.56 -9.12
C VAL A 192 12.28 9.93 -10.52
N TYR A 193 12.67 8.65 -10.64
CA TYR A 193 12.79 7.95 -11.92
C TYR A 193 11.44 7.85 -12.65
N LEU A 194 10.39 7.39 -11.95
CA LEU A 194 9.03 7.30 -12.50
C LEU A 194 8.48 8.68 -12.90
N CYS A 195 8.72 9.71 -12.09
CA CYS A 195 8.33 11.08 -12.40
C CYS A 195 9.07 11.66 -13.62
N GLY A 196 10.33 11.29 -13.85
CA GLY A 196 11.16 11.81 -14.93
C GLY A 196 11.17 13.35 -14.96
N HIS A 197 10.97 13.94 -16.15
CA HIS A 197 10.89 15.40 -16.31
C HIS A 197 9.55 16.03 -15.82
N GLY A 198 8.72 15.28 -15.09
CA GLY A 198 7.46 15.76 -14.49
C GLY A 198 6.19 15.18 -15.10
N ARG A 199 6.11 13.85 -15.24
CA ARG A 199 4.91 13.12 -15.70
C ARG A 199 3.70 13.37 -14.79
N LYS A 200 2.50 13.24 -15.38
CA LYS A 200 1.22 13.17 -14.66
C LYS A 200 0.83 11.69 -14.45
N LEU A 201 1.23 11.09 -13.34
CA LEU A 201 0.98 9.67 -13.02
C LEU A 201 -0.47 9.36 -12.59
N THR A 202 -1.36 10.35 -12.69
CA THR A 202 -2.83 10.18 -12.73
C THR A 202 -3.34 9.76 -14.10
N ASP A 203 -2.62 10.09 -15.17
CA ASP A 203 -2.89 9.63 -16.54
C ASP A 203 -2.33 8.21 -16.70
N VAL A 204 -3.18 7.27 -17.12
CA VAL A 204 -2.86 5.84 -17.23
C VAL A 204 -1.82 5.57 -18.31
N ALA A 205 -1.82 6.33 -19.42
CA ALA A 205 -0.82 6.19 -20.48
C ALA A 205 0.54 6.72 -20.02
N GLN A 206 0.57 7.85 -19.31
CA GLN A 206 1.81 8.37 -18.71
C GLN A 206 2.35 7.47 -17.60
N LEU A 207 1.48 6.89 -16.77
CA LEU A 207 1.86 5.92 -15.75
C LEU A 207 2.41 4.62 -16.40
N ARG A 208 1.74 4.07 -17.42
CA ARG A 208 2.25 2.92 -18.17
C ARG A 208 3.59 3.23 -18.84
N SER A 209 3.77 4.42 -19.43
CA SER A 209 5.04 4.88 -19.99
C SER A 209 6.16 4.99 -18.94
N ALA A 210 5.85 5.45 -17.72
CA ALA A 210 6.82 5.48 -16.63
C ALA A 210 7.26 4.06 -16.19
N ILE A 211 6.31 3.13 -16.11
CA ILE A 211 6.59 1.73 -15.74
C ILE A 211 7.34 1.01 -16.87
N LEU A 212 7.01 1.28 -18.14
CA LEU A 212 7.74 0.74 -19.30
C LEU A 212 9.16 1.30 -19.43
N GLN A 213 9.42 2.54 -18.99
CA GLN A 213 10.79 3.05 -18.87
C GLN A 213 11.58 2.26 -17.81
N TYR A 214 10.92 1.84 -16.74
CA TYR A 214 11.51 1.04 -15.66
C TYR A 214 11.90 -0.35 -16.16
N ASN A 215 11.02 -0.99 -16.92
CA ASN A 215 11.26 -2.25 -17.62
C ASN A 215 10.34 -2.34 -18.84
N HIS A 216 10.93 -2.45 -20.04
CA HIS A 216 10.20 -2.39 -21.33
C HIS A 216 9.24 -3.56 -21.60
N SER A 217 9.06 -4.50 -20.68
CA SER A 217 8.09 -5.60 -20.79
C SER A 217 6.65 -5.14 -20.55
N GLY A 218 5.77 -5.42 -21.52
CA GLY A 218 4.32 -5.20 -21.38
C GLY A 218 3.73 -5.96 -20.19
N THR A 219 4.06 -7.24 -20.07
CA THR A 219 3.62 -8.12 -18.96
C THR A 219 4.06 -7.60 -17.59
N TYR A 220 5.26 -7.03 -17.49
CA TYR A 220 5.73 -6.35 -16.29
C TYR A 220 4.84 -5.14 -15.98
N ALA A 221 4.61 -4.27 -16.97
CA ALA A 221 3.80 -3.08 -16.79
C ALA A 221 2.33 -3.39 -16.39
N ASP A 222 1.74 -4.43 -16.97
CA ASP A 222 0.41 -4.93 -16.57
C ASP A 222 0.39 -5.49 -15.14
N THR A 223 1.42 -6.25 -14.76
CA THR A 223 1.56 -6.80 -13.41
C THR A 223 1.70 -5.69 -12.37
N VAL A 224 2.57 -4.71 -12.61
CA VAL A 224 2.76 -3.54 -11.76
C VAL A 224 1.45 -2.75 -11.65
N LEU A 225 0.77 -2.43 -12.76
CA LEU A 225 -0.51 -1.70 -12.74
C LEU A 225 -1.59 -2.44 -11.92
N GLY A 226 -1.62 -3.78 -11.99
CA GLY A 226 -2.48 -4.61 -11.14
C GLY A 226 -2.19 -4.44 -9.65
N TRP A 227 -0.91 -4.44 -9.25
CA TRP A 227 -0.51 -4.18 -7.85
C TRP A 227 -0.79 -2.73 -7.43
N ILE A 228 -0.53 -1.73 -8.29
CA ILE A 228 -0.89 -0.33 -8.01
C ILE A 228 -2.40 -0.20 -7.77
N SER A 229 -3.24 -0.84 -8.58
CA SER A 229 -4.68 -0.84 -8.39
C SER A 229 -5.09 -1.49 -7.06
N ARG A 230 -4.54 -2.66 -6.74
CA ARG A 230 -4.75 -3.37 -5.46
C ARG A 230 -4.30 -2.58 -4.23
N TYR A 231 -3.24 -1.78 -4.34
CA TYR A 231 -2.81 -0.91 -3.24
C TYR A 231 -3.64 0.39 -3.17
N ARG A 232 -4.17 0.89 -4.30
CA ARG A 232 -5.11 2.03 -4.36
C ARG A 232 -6.52 1.68 -3.85
N SER A 233 -7.02 0.46 -4.04
CA SER A 233 -8.26 -0.02 -3.40
C SER A 233 -8.12 -0.26 -1.89
N GLY A 234 -6.92 -0.03 -1.35
CA GLY A 234 -6.45 -0.68 -0.15
C GLY A 234 -6.10 -2.14 -0.43
N ALA A 235 -4.89 -2.55 -0.04
CA ALA A 235 -4.73 -3.92 0.44
C ALA A 235 -5.70 -4.12 1.63
N PRO A 236 -6.22 -5.34 1.88
CA PRO A 236 -7.37 -5.56 2.76
C PRO A 236 -7.09 -5.19 4.22
N GLY A 237 -7.27 -3.90 4.52
CA GLY A 237 -6.79 -3.23 5.73
C GLY A 237 -6.98 -1.71 5.74
N ASN A 238 -7.80 -1.16 4.83
CA ASN A 238 -8.27 0.24 4.92
C ASN A 238 -9.73 0.42 4.44
N LEU A 239 -10.52 -0.65 4.54
CA LEU A 239 -11.97 -0.58 4.60
C LEU A 239 -12.34 -0.68 6.08
N SER A 240 -13.32 0.12 6.55
CA SER A 240 -13.82 0.06 7.92
C SER A 240 -15.29 -0.37 7.96
N GLY A 241 -15.74 -0.89 9.10
CA GLY A 241 -17.12 -1.35 9.30
C GLY A 241 -17.56 -2.45 8.32
N SER A 242 -18.86 -2.48 8.01
CA SER A 242 -19.45 -3.54 7.17
C SER A 242 -18.87 -3.61 5.75
N VAL A 243 -18.39 -2.51 5.18
CA VAL A 243 -17.77 -2.50 3.84
C VAL A 243 -16.57 -3.45 3.78
N ALA A 244 -15.73 -3.43 4.82
CA ALA A 244 -14.60 -4.34 4.95
C ALA A 244 -15.07 -5.80 5.00
N THR A 245 -16.10 -6.06 5.79
CA THR A 245 -16.63 -7.41 6.03
C THR A 245 -17.23 -8.01 4.75
N VAL A 246 -17.98 -7.23 3.97
CA VAL A 246 -18.54 -7.66 2.68
C VAL A 246 -17.44 -7.93 1.65
N VAL A 247 -16.54 -6.97 1.43
CA VAL A 247 -15.49 -7.10 0.40
C VAL A 247 -14.50 -8.22 0.74
N ASN A 248 -14.07 -8.34 2.00
CA ASN A 248 -13.17 -9.40 2.42
C ASN A 248 -13.83 -10.78 2.35
N ALA A 249 -15.13 -10.91 2.69
CA ALA A 249 -15.86 -12.17 2.56
C ALA A 249 -15.91 -12.64 1.10
N ALA A 250 -16.20 -11.76 0.15
CA ALA A 250 -16.19 -12.13 -1.28
C ALA A 250 -14.77 -12.43 -1.81
N LEU A 251 -13.75 -11.66 -1.38
CA LEU A 251 -12.36 -11.88 -1.80
C LEU A 251 -11.71 -13.12 -1.19
N ALA A 252 -12.21 -13.63 -0.06
CA ALA A 252 -11.79 -14.90 0.54
C ALA A 252 -12.25 -16.11 -0.27
N GLU A 253 -13.35 -15.99 -1.02
CA GLU A 253 -13.91 -17.08 -1.83
C GLU A 253 -13.32 -17.20 -3.24
N ARG A 254 -12.31 -16.39 -3.59
CA ARG A 254 -11.64 -16.48 -4.90
C ARG A 254 -11.05 -17.87 -5.12
N GLY A 255 -11.26 -18.42 -6.31
CA GLY A 255 -10.98 -19.82 -6.62
C GLY A 255 -12.11 -20.80 -6.30
N ALA A 256 -13.18 -20.38 -5.61
CA ALA A 256 -14.39 -21.20 -5.48
C ALA A 256 -15.02 -21.46 -6.87
N PRO A 257 -15.43 -22.70 -7.20
CA PRO A 257 -16.12 -22.98 -8.46
C PRO A 257 -17.42 -22.20 -8.64
N TYR A 258 -17.75 -21.85 -9.89
CA TYR A 258 -19.09 -21.38 -10.21
C TYR A 258 -20.10 -22.53 -10.11
N SER A 259 -21.16 -22.35 -9.34
CA SER A 259 -22.27 -23.29 -9.22
C SER A 259 -23.61 -22.57 -9.41
N TRP A 260 -24.36 -22.94 -10.45
CA TRP A 260 -25.65 -22.32 -10.80
C TRP A 260 -26.69 -22.55 -9.69
N GLY A 261 -27.25 -21.50 -9.10
CA GLY A 261 -28.10 -21.58 -7.90
C GLY A 261 -27.35 -21.93 -6.62
N GLY A 262 -26.01 -21.92 -6.63
CA GLY A 262 -25.18 -22.21 -5.46
C GLY A 262 -24.83 -20.96 -4.67
N GLY A 263 -24.71 -21.10 -3.35
CA GLY A 263 -24.41 -20.02 -2.42
C GLY A 263 -25.51 -19.80 -1.38
N THR A 264 -25.12 -19.47 -0.15
CA THR A 264 -26.04 -19.16 0.95
C THR A 264 -25.44 -18.10 1.86
N THR A 265 -26.24 -17.53 2.75
CA THR A 265 -25.77 -16.64 3.83
C THR A 265 -24.73 -17.29 4.77
N ARG A 266 -24.59 -18.62 4.75
CA ARG A 266 -23.58 -19.36 5.54
C ARG A 266 -22.26 -19.53 4.80
N GLY A 267 -22.30 -19.78 3.48
CA GLY A 267 -21.16 -20.14 2.64
C GLY A 267 -21.59 -20.75 1.30
N ARG A 268 -20.62 -21.38 0.62
CA ARG A 268 -20.82 -22.20 -0.59
C ARG A 268 -21.93 -23.24 -0.40
N SER A 269 -22.60 -23.62 -1.48
CA SER A 269 -23.49 -24.79 -1.51
C SER A 269 -23.40 -25.52 -2.83
N PHE A 270 -24.02 -26.70 -2.90
CA PHE A 270 -24.45 -27.24 -4.19
C PHE A 270 -25.52 -26.34 -4.81
N GLY A 271 -25.58 -26.34 -6.13
CA GLY A 271 -26.54 -25.56 -6.90
C GLY A 271 -27.72 -26.40 -7.41
N ILE A 272 -28.39 -25.90 -8.44
CA ILE A 272 -29.56 -26.51 -9.08
C ILE A 272 -29.30 -26.81 -10.56
N CYS A 273 -30.17 -27.61 -11.19
CA CYS A 273 -30.26 -27.68 -12.64
C CYS A 273 -31.31 -26.66 -13.13
N CYS A 274 -31.07 -25.90 -14.19
CA CYS A 274 -29.81 -25.71 -14.92
C CYS A 274 -29.70 -24.25 -15.39
N ALA A 275 -28.48 -23.79 -15.66
CA ALA A 275 -28.24 -22.50 -16.28
C ALA A 275 -28.83 -22.43 -17.70
N PRO A 276 -29.14 -21.24 -18.23
CA PRO A 276 -29.53 -21.05 -19.64
C PRO A 276 -28.56 -21.65 -20.67
N SER A 277 -27.29 -21.88 -20.29
CA SER A 277 -26.27 -22.58 -21.07
C SER A 277 -26.28 -24.11 -20.94
N GLY A 278 -27.32 -24.69 -20.36
CA GLY A 278 -27.47 -26.14 -20.12
C GLY A 278 -26.54 -26.72 -19.06
N LYS A 279 -25.73 -25.90 -18.37
CA LYS A 279 -24.82 -26.36 -17.32
C LYS A 279 -25.52 -26.45 -15.97
N SER A 280 -25.33 -27.55 -15.26
CA SER A 280 -25.94 -27.83 -13.94
C SER A 280 -25.01 -27.45 -12.79
N GLY A 281 -25.58 -26.93 -11.70
CA GLY A 281 -24.88 -26.68 -10.42
C GLY A 281 -24.98 -27.81 -9.40
N VAL A 282 -25.81 -28.84 -9.63
CA VAL A 282 -26.17 -29.86 -8.61
C VAL A 282 -24.99 -30.62 -8.02
N SER A 283 -23.91 -30.80 -8.77
CA SER A 283 -22.70 -31.50 -8.36
C SER A 283 -21.52 -30.56 -8.05
N VAL A 284 -21.71 -29.24 -8.13
CA VAL A 284 -20.66 -28.25 -7.92
C VAL A 284 -20.87 -27.51 -6.61
N PHE A 285 -19.94 -27.65 -5.67
CA PHE A 285 -19.97 -26.94 -4.39
C PHE A 285 -19.30 -25.56 -4.51
N GLY A 286 -20.08 -24.49 -4.57
CA GLY A 286 -19.59 -23.17 -4.95
C GLY A 286 -20.61 -22.04 -4.82
N PHE A 287 -20.52 -21.06 -5.74
CA PHE A 287 -21.38 -19.88 -5.81
C PHE A 287 -21.79 -19.56 -7.25
N ASP A 288 -22.98 -19.00 -7.47
CA ASP A 288 -23.24 -18.15 -8.63
C ASP A 288 -23.10 -16.66 -8.28
N CYS A 289 -23.44 -15.78 -9.22
CA CYS A 289 -23.23 -14.34 -9.11
C CYS A 289 -23.93 -13.73 -7.89
N SER A 290 -25.23 -13.99 -7.76
CA SER A 290 -26.05 -13.51 -6.63
C SER A 290 -25.85 -14.35 -5.36
N GLY A 291 -25.41 -15.60 -5.49
CA GLY A 291 -24.95 -16.49 -4.43
C GLY A 291 -23.70 -15.99 -3.70
N LEU A 292 -22.75 -15.42 -4.43
CA LEU A 292 -21.56 -14.78 -3.84
C LEU A 292 -21.94 -13.48 -3.11
N THR A 293 -22.83 -12.67 -3.68
CA THR A 293 -23.21 -11.38 -3.08
C THR A 293 -24.09 -11.55 -1.85
N LEU A 294 -25.12 -12.42 -1.82
CA LEU A 294 -25.92 -12.60 -0.58
C LEU A 294 -25.09 -13.22 0.56
N TYR A 295 -24.09 -14.05 0.24
CA TYR A 295 -23.13 -14.54 1.22
C TYR A 295 -22.31 -13.39 1.83
N ALA A 296 -21.67 -12.59 0.98
CA ALA A 296 -20.80 -11.49 1.40
C ALA A 296 -21.57 -10.43 2.21
N PHE A 297 -22.73 -9.98 1.70
CA PHE A 297 -23.58 -9.02 2.39
C PHE A 297 -24.13 -9.56 3.71
N ALA A 298 -24.43 -10.86 3.81
CA ALA A 298 -24.85 -11.46 5.07
C ALA A 298 -23.76 -11.46 6.16
N LYS A 299 -22.47 -11.53 5.79
CA LYS A 299 -21.37 -11.29 6.74
C LYS A 299 -21.36 -9.84 7.23
N GLY A 300 -21.70 -8.88 6.37
CA GLY A 300 -21.91 -7.47 6.72
C GLY A 300 -23.24 -7.16 7.43
N GLY A 301 -24.07 -8.17 7.76
CA GLY A 301 -25.37 -8.02 8.43
C GLY A 301 -26.57 -7.79 7.49
N ILE A 302 -26.36 -7.68 6.19
CA ILE A 302 -27.40 -7.34 5.20
C ILE A 302 -27.90 -8.61 4.50
N ARG A 303 -29.21 -8.83 4.49
CA ARG A 303 -29.83 -9.98 3.81
C ARG A 303 -30.30 -9.60 2.41
N LEU A 304 -29.77 -10.27 1.40
CA LEU A 304 -30.16 -10.13 0.00
C LEU A 304 -30.91 -11.38 -0.50
N PRO A 305 -31.78 -11.24 -1.52
CA PRO A 305 -32.33 -12.39 -2.26
C PRO A 305 -31.24 -13.05 -3.13
N HIS A 306 -31.43 -14.32 -3.49
CA HIS A 306 -30.54 -15.10 -4.37
C HIS A 306 -30.86 -14.88 -5.87
N ASN A 307 -31.41 -13.73 -6.24
CA ASN A 307 -31.69 -13.36 -7.63
C ASN A 307 -31.08 -11.98 -7.90
N ALA A 308 -30.30 -11.87 -8.98
CA ALA A 308 -29.51 -10.67 -9.29
C ALA A 308 -30.37 -9.43 -9.62
N ASP A 309 -31.52 -9.62 -10.26
CA ASP A 309 -32.49 -8.57 -10.59
C ASP A 309 -33.20 -8.05 -9.33
N ALA A 310 -33.67 -8.98 -8.49
CA ALA A 310 -34.22 -8.66 -7.17
C ALA A 310 -33.19 -7.95 -6.25
N GLN A 311 -31.88 -8.19 -6.41
CA GLN A 311 -30.85 -7.44 -5.68
C GLN A 311 -30.71 -5.98 -6.17
N ALA A 312 -31.01 -5.67 -7.44
CA ALA A 312 -30.92 -4.32 -7.97
C ALA A 312 -31.99 -3.35 -7.42
N ALA A 313 -33.01 -3.88 -6.72
CA ALA A 313 -33.99 -3.11 -5.97
C ALA A 313 -33.53 -2.72 -4.55
N PHE A 314 -32.36 -3.18 -4.07
CA PHE A 314 -31.88 -2.91 -2.71
C PHE A 314 -30.89 -1.74 -2.65
N GLY A 315 -31.04 -0.89 -1.62
CA GLY A 315 -30.15 0.26 -1.38
C GLY A 315 -30.41 1.45 -2.31
N ARG A 316 -29.48 2.41 -2.30
CA ARG A 316 -29.55 3.57 -3.21
C ARG A 316 -28.95 3.20 -4.57
N ARG A 317 -29.79 3.18 -5.61
CA ARG A 317 -29.36 2.94 -7.00
C ARG A 317 -28.31 3.98 -7.45
N ILE A 318 -27.32 3.50 -8.20
CA ILE A 318 -26.31 4.31 -8.90
C ILE A 318 -26.58 4.12 -10.41
N PRO A 319 -27.12 5.13 -11.12
CA PRO A 319 -27.42 5.02 -12.55
C PRO A 319 -26.18 4.74 -13.41
N ALA A 320 -26.34 3.94 -14.48
CA ALA A 320 -25.27 3.64 -15.43
C ALA A 320 -24.65 4.89 -16.08
N SER A 321 -25.44 5.96 -16.23
CA SER A 321 -25.02 7.26 -16.77
C SER A 321 -23.99 8.00 -15.92
N LEU A 322 -23.76 7.59 -14.67
CA LEU A 322 -22.67 8.11 -13.83
C LEU A 322 -21.32 7.41 -14.08
N GLY A 323 -21.26 6.47 -15.03
CA GLY A 323 -20.06 5.70 -15.33
C GLY A 323 -19.72 4.65 -14.26
N GLN A 324 -18.55 4.02 -14.38
CA GLN A 324 -18.07 3.01 -13.44
C GLN A 324 -17.37 3.63 -12.22
N ASP A 325 -16.80 4.82 -12.36
CA ASP A 325 -16.07 5.52 -11.29
C ASP A 325 -16.96 6.08 -10.17
N ALA A 326 -18.29 6.12 -10.39
CA ALA A 326 -19.27 6.42 -9.34
C ALA A 326 -19.43 5.29 -8.30
N LEU A 327 -18.93 4.09 -8.62
CA LEU A 327 -18.96 2.91 -7.75
C LEU A 327 -17.77 2.95 -6.77
N LYS A 328 -18.08 2.66 -5.50
CA LYS A 328 -17.11 2.52 -4.41
C LYS A 328 -16.91 1.03 -4.09
N ALA A 329 -15.84 0.73 -3.35
CA ALA A 329 -15.67 -0.60 -2.78
C ALA A 329 -16.88 -0.97 -1.91
N GLY A 330 -17.45 -2.15 -2.12
CA GLY A 330 -18.65 -2.64 -1.41
C GLY A 330 -20.00 -2.24 -2.02
N ASP A 331 -20.04 -1.48 -3.12
CA ASP A 331 -21.28 -1.35 -3.91
C ASP A 331 -21.58 -2.65 -4.67
N LEU A 332 -22.86 -2.95 -4.90
CA LEU A 332 -23.25 -3.91 -5.93
C LEU A 332 -23.08 -3.29 -7.32
N VAL A 333 -22.62 -4.07 -8.29
CA VAL A 333 -22.57 -3.71 -9.71
C VAL A 333 -23.35 -4.71 -10.55
N PHE A 334 -24.17 -4.21 -11.47
CA PHE A 334 -25.16 -5.00 -12.21
C PHE A 334 -24.94 -4.93 -13.72
N PHE A 335 -25.34 -5.98 -14.43
CA PHE A 335 -25.31 -6.06 -15.88
C PHE A 335 -26.65 -6.58 -16.40
N ALA A 336 -27.21 -5.88 -17.38
CA ALA A 336 -28.52 -6.12 -17.96
C ALA A 336 -28.43 -6.63 -19.40
N ASP A 337 -29.44 -7.37 -19.84
CA ASP A 337 -29.64 -7.68 -21.25
C ASP A 337 -30.35 -6.53 -22.00
N GLY A 338 -30.66 -6.75 -23.29
CA GLY A 338 -31.34 -5.76 -24.13
C GLY A 338 -32.78 -5.40 -23.72
N SER A 339 -33.39 -6.16 -22.80
CA SER A 339 -34.70 -5.84 -22.20
C SER A 339 -34.60 -5.07 -20.89
N GLY A 340 -33.38 -4.95 -20.32
CA GLY A 340 -33.13 -4.27 -19.05
C GLY A 340 -33.10 -5.19 -17.82
N VAL A 341 -33.42 -6.49 -17.98
CA VAL A 341 -33.35 -7.50 -16.90
C VAL A 341 -31.90 -7.78 -16.51
N ILE A 342 -31.61 -7.78 -15.21
CA ILE A 342 -30.26 -8.03 -14.69
C ILE A 342 -29.92 -9.53 -14.78
N TYR A 343 -28.96 -9.87 -15.65
CA TYR A 343 -28.45 -11.24 -15.80
C TYR A 343 -27.22 -11.53 -14.93
N HIS A 344 -26.48 -10.52 -14.48
CA HIS A 344 -25.28 -10.70 -13.67
C HIS A 344 -25.09 -9.60 -12.61
N VAL A 345 -24.50 -9.98 -11.47
CA VAL A 345 -24.14 -9.11 -10.36
C VAL A 345 -22.74 -9.42 -9.81
N GLY A 346 -22.01 -8.40 -9.39
CA GLY A 346 -20.76 -8.51 -8.64
C GLY A 346 -20.68 -7.47 -7.52
N ILE A 347 -19.60 -7.49 -6.75
CA ILE A 347 -19.29 -6.46 -5.74
C ILE A 347 -18.13 -5.62 -6.25
N ALA A 348 -18.34 -4.32 -6.39
CA ALA A 348 -17.31 -3.38 -6.80
C ALA A 348 -16.20 -3.30 -5.75
N LEU A 349 -14.96 -3.16 -6.23
CA LEU A 349 -13.76 -2.96 -5.41
C LEU A 349 -13.22 -1.51 -5.54
N GLY A 350 -13.93 -0.67 -6.29
CA GLY A 350 -13.43 0.61 -6.80
C GLY A 350 -12.54 0.44 -8.04
N ASN A 351 -12.00 1.55 -8.54
CA ASN A 351 -11.05 1.60 -9.67
C ASN A 351 -11.51 0.82 -10.93
N GLY A 352 -12.81 0.79 -11.22
CA GLY A 352 -13.37 0.05 -12.37
C GLY A 352 -13.27 -1.48 -12.27
N THR A 353 -13.12 -2.07 -11.07
CA THR A 353 -12.99 -3.52 -10.86
C THR A 353 -14.05 -4.10 -9.91
N MET A 354 -14.35 -5.39 -10.06
CA MET A 354 -15.31 -6.12 -9.22
C MET A 354 -14.82 -7.53 -8.86
N VAL A 355 -15.26 -8.05 -7.72
CA VAL A 355 -15.23 -9.49 -7.41
C VAL A 355 -16.57 -10.13 -7.77
N ASN A 356 -16.55 -11.24 -8.50
CA ASN A 356 -17.74 -11.90 -9.03
C ASN A 356 -17.59 -13.43 -9.13
N ALA A 357 -18.72 -14.12 -9.27
CA ALA A 357 -18.80 -15.48 -9.80
C ALA A 357 -19.49 -15.41 -11.18
N PRO A 358 -18.74 -15.40 -12.31
CA PRO A 358 -19.30 -14.91 -13.57
C PRO A 358 -20.10 -15.91 -14.40
N ARG A 359 -19.62 -17.14 -14.60
CA ARG A 359 -20.32 -18.15 -15.43
C ARG A 359 -19.86 -19.59 -15.15
N PRO A 360 -20.67 -20.61 -15.51
CA PRO A 360 -20.27 -22.03 -15.43
C PRO A 360 -18.92 -22.32 -16.09
N GLY A 361 -18.17 -23.27 -15.52
CA GLY A 361 -16.81 -23.60 -15.98
C GLY A 361 -15.74 -22.56 -15.62
N THR A 362 -16.05 -21.60 -14.73
CA THR A 362 -15.08 -20.64 -14.19
C THR A 362 -15.12 -20.62 -12.66
N VAL A 363 -14.23 -19.84 -12.04
CA VAL A 363 -14.16 -19.64 -10.58
C VAL A 363 -14.47 -18.19 -10.19
N VAL A 364 -14.80 -17.97 -8.92
CA VAL A 364 -14.83 -16.66 -8.29
C VAL A 364 -13.48 -15.97 -8.48
N ARG A 365 -13.48 -14.74 -8.99
CA ARG A 365 -12.26 -13.97 -9.27
C ARG A 365 -12.52 -12.46 -9.23
N VAL A 366 -11.49 -11.68 -9.61
CA VAL A 366 -11.61 -10.23 -9.85
C VAL A 366 -11.52 -9.97 -11.34
N ASP A 367 -12.51 -9.27 -11.89
CA ASP A 367 -12.56 -8.84 -13.29
C ASP A 367 -12.68 -7.30 -13.35
N PRO A 368 -12.19 -6.63 -14.42
CA PRO A 368 -12.59 -5.26 -14.74
C PRO A 368 -14.09 -5.20 -15.04
N ILE A 369 -14.80 -4.18 -14.54
CA ILE A 369 -16.24 -4.00 -14.77
C ILE A 369 -16.51 -3.82 -16.27
N GLY A 370 -15.67 -3.04 -16.97
CA GLY A 370 -15.71 -2.89 -18.42
C GLY A 370 -15.36 -4.13 -19.26
N ALA A 371 -14.97 -5.27 -18.65
CA ALA A 371 -14.76 -6.52 -19.38
C ALA A 371 -16.06 -7.33 -19.62
N MET A 372 -17.18 -6.88 -19.07
CA MET A 372 -18.51 -7.49 -19.25
C MET A 372 -19.48 -6.50 -19.89
N SER A 373 -20.26 -6.97 -20.87
CA SER A 373 -21.22 -6.16 -21.62
C SER A 373 -22.52 -5.90 -20.84
N GLY A 374 -23.24 -4.83 -21.21
CA GLY A 374 -24.54 -4.51 -20.60
C GLY A 374 -24.46 -3.84 -19.23
N TYR A 375 -23.39 -3.09 -18.92
CA TYR A 375 -23.25 -2.36 -17.64
C TYR A 375 -24.50 -1.54 -17.29
N ALA A 376 -25.16 -1.93 -16.20
CA ALA A 376 -26.45 -1.39 -15.75
C ALA A 376 -26.33 -0.53 -14.48
N GLY A 377 -25.14 0.01 -14.21
CA GLY A 377 -24.86 0.78 -13.00
C GLY A 377 -24.67 -0.12 -11.77
N GLY A 378 -24.98 0.43 -10.59
CA GLY A 378 -24.84 -0.29 -9.32
C GLY A 378 -25.89 0.08 -8.28
N ALA A 379 -25.67 -0.33 -7.03
CA ALA A 379 -26.40 0.15 -5.86
C ALA A 379 -25.51 0.18 -4.62
N ARG A 380 -25.72 1.19 -3.77
CA ARG A 380 -25.01 1.39 -2.50
C ARG A 380 -25.91 1.06 -1.32
N LEU A 381 -25.49 0.07 -0.54
CA LEU A 381 -26.21 -0.45 0.63
C LEU A 381 -25.49 -0.11 1.95
N LEU A 382 -24.35 0.58 1.87
CA LEU A 382 -23.40 0.88 2.95
C LEU A 382 -22.90 2.34 2.85
#